data_AF-A0AAW5ZV59-F1
#
_entry.id   AF-A0AAW5ZV59-F1
#
_cell.length_a   1.000
_cell.length_b   1.000
_cell.length_c   1.000
_cell.angle_alpha   90.00
_cell.angle_beta   90.00
_cell.angle_gamma   90.00
#
_symmetry.space_group_name_H-M   'P 1'
#
loop_
_entity.id
_entity.type
_entity.pdbx_description
1 polymer ?
#
loop_
_entity_poly.entity_id
_entity_poly.type
_entity_poly.pdbx_seq_one_letter_code
_entity_poly.pdbx_strand_id
1 'polypeptide(L)' 'MAIGMLRIYVIDGVGGIEIKDLERGDITVRYGYTEAMHNIMYPIVQGRGRFDDRFKNWIVFSQRREEVLKALDGIAKRVD' A
#
# COMPACT_ATOMS: atom_id res chain seq x y z
N MET A 1 -17.73 -7.79 13.44
CA MET A 1 -17.16 -7.34 12.16
C MET A 1 -15.98 -6.44 12.48
N ALA A 2 -14.75 -6.87 12.20
CA ALA A 2 -13.60 -5.99 12.35
C ALA A 2 -13.68 -4.96 11.22
N ILE A 3 -13.87 -3.69 11.57
CA ILE A 3 -13.73 -2.59 10.63
C ILE A 3 -12.23 -2.56 10.31
N GLY A 4 -11.84 -3.02 9.13
CA GLY A 4 -10.43 -3.06 8.72
C GLY A 4 -9.82 -1.68 8.90
N MET A 5 -8.67 -1.60 9.57
CA MET A 5 -8.05 -0.33 9.90
C MET A 5 -7.54 0.33 8.61
N LEU A 6 -7.99 1.56 8.35
CA LEU A 6 -7.45 2.39 7.27
C LEU A 6 -6.16 3.04 7.79
N ARG A 7 -5.08 2.92 7.03
CA ARG A 7 -3.84 3.69 7.25
C ARG A 7 -3.58 4.53 6.03
N ILE A 8 -3.26 5.81 6.24
CA ILE A 8 -2.90 6.73 5.16
C ILE A 8 -1.42 7.07 5.31
N TYR A 9 -0.69 6.98 4.21
CA TYR A 9 0.70 7.37 4.10
C TYR A 9 0.82 8.47 3.07
N VAL A 10 1.73 9.42 3.28
CA VAL A 10 2.02 10.52 2.36
C VAL A 10 3.52 10.58 2.12
N ILE A 11 3.89 10.55 0.84
CA ILE A 11 5.25 10.87 0.40
C ILE A 11 5.24 12.36 0.01
N ASP A 12 5.99 13.16 0.77
CA ASP A 12 6.04 14.62 0.60
C ASP A 12 6.37 14.99 -0.86
N GLY A 13 5.50 15.79 -1.48
CA GLY A 13 5.66 16.23 -2.87
C GLY A 13 5.35 15.18 -3.95
N VAL A 14 4.97 13.95 -3.59
CA VAL A 14 4.66 12.88 -4.56
C VAL A 14 3.20 12.47 -4.53
N GLY A 15 2.65 12.17 -3.35
CA GLY A 15 1.24 11.82 -3.21
C GLY A 15 0.90 10.91 -2.02
N GLY A 16 -0.37 10.52 -1.96
CA GLY A 16 -0.93 9.68 -0.91
C GLY A 16 -1.01 8.19 -1.28
N ILE A 17 -0.92 7.36 -0.25
CA ILE A 17 -1.04 5.90 -0.30
C ILE A 17 -2.07 5.50 0.75
N GLU A 18 -3.10 4.79 0.34
CA GLU A 18 -4.11 4.21 1.22
C GLU A 18 -3.83 2.73 1.42
N ILE A 19 -3.80 2.30 2.68
CA ILE A 19 -3.73 0.89 3.05
C ILE A 19 -4.99 0.51 3.80
N LYS A 20 -5.64 -0.57 3.37
CA LYS A 20 -6.76 -1.17 4.10
C LYS A 20 -6.48 -2.63 4.38
N ASP A 21 -6.73 -3.03 5.62
CA ASP A 21 -6.70 -4.44 6.00
C ASP A 21 -7.85 -5.20 5.34
N LEU A 22 -7.55 -6.41 4.85
CA LEU A 22 -8.52 -7.37 4.33
C LEU A 22 -8.72 -8.53 5.30
N GLU A 23 -9.72 -9.36 5.01
CA GLU A 23 -9.90 -10.63 5.71
C GLU A 23 -8.64 -11.50 5.60
N ARG A 24 -8.40 -12.34 6.62
CA ARG A 24 -7.24 -13.25 6.69
C ARG A 24 -5.86 -12.56 6.73
N GLY A 25 -5.82 -11.24 6.94
CA GLY A 25 -4.59 -10.49 7.21
C GLY A 25 -3.86 -9.97 5.97
N ASP A 26 -4.43 -10.13 4.78
CA ASP A 26 -3.95 -9.44 3.58
C ASP A 26 -4.20 -7.94 3.69
N ILE A 27 -3.55 -7.13 2.85
CA ILE A 27 -3.81 -5.69 2.76
C ILE A 27 -4.02 -5.26 1.32
N THR A 28 -4.84 -4.23 1.13
CA THR A 28 -4.84 -3.46 -0.11
C THR A 28 -3.89 -2.28 0.02
N VAL A 29 -3.19 -1.96 -1.06
CA VAL A 29 -2.34 -0.78 -1.20
C VAL A 29 -2.78 -0.03 -2.44
N ARG A 30 -3.32 1.17 -2.27
CA ARG A 30 -3.80 2.04 -3.35
C ARG A 30 -3.00 3.33 -3.34
N TYR A 31 -2.61 3.79 -4.52
CA TYR A 31 -1.86 5.04 -4.69
C TYR A 31 -2.21 5.69 -6.04
N GLY A 32 -1.89 6.98 -6.18
CA GLY A 32 -2.10 7.72 -7.43
C GLY A 32 -1.21 7.20 -8.57
N TYR A 33 -1.77 7.08 -9.77
CA TYR A 33 -1.06 6.62 -10.97
C TYR A 33 -0.24 7.73 -11.64
N THR A 34 0.71 8.31 -10.91
CA THR A 34 1.75 9.16 -11.51
C THR A 34 3.01 8.33 -11.72
N GLU A 35 3.84 8.70 -12.71
CA GLU A 35 5.11 7.99 -12.97
C GLU A 35 6.03 8.03 -11.73
N ALA A 36 6.12 9.18 -11.06
CA ALA A 36 6.87 9.34 -9.82
C ALA A 36 6.39 8.38 -8.71
N MET A 37 5.08 8.30 -8.50
CA MET A 37 4.51 7.38 -7.51
C MET A 37 4.72 5.93 -7.91
N HIS A 38 4.56 5.60 -9.19
CA HIS A 38 4.78 4.26 -9.71
C HIS A 38 6.23 3.81 -9.50
N ASN A 39 7.21 4.65 -9.84
CA ASN A 39 8.63 4.34 -9.70
C ASN A 39 9.04 4.07 -8.24
N ILE A 40 8.39 4.73 -7.28
CA ILE A 40 8.63 4.51 -5.85
C ILE A 40 7.88 3.26 -5.35
N MET A 41 6.60 3.13 -5.70
CA MET A 41 5.74 2.10 -5.14
C MET A 41 5.93 0.73 -5.78
N TYR A 42 6.21 0.66 -7.07
CA TYR A 42 6.28 -0.60 -7.80
C TYR A 42 7.33 -1.57 -7.18
N PRO A 43 8.57 -1.15 -6.87
CA PRO A 43 9.54 -2.01 -6.18
C PRO A 43 9.09 -2.51 -4.78
N ILE A 44 8.20 -1.78 -4.11
CA ILE A 44 7.66 -2.13 -2.79
C ILE A 44 6.61 -3.23 -2.92
N VAL A 45 5.73 -3.15 -3.92
CA VAL A 45 4.60 -4.09 -4.05
C VAL A 45 4.88 -5.26 -5.01
N GLN A 46 5.82 -5.09 -5.94
CA GLN A 46 6.18 -6.12 -6.92
C GLN A 46 6.71 -7.37 -6.21
N GLY A 47 6.16 -8.54 -6.58
CA GLY A 47 6.51 -9.83 -5.99
C GLY A 47 5.96 -10.07 -4.58
N ARG A 48 5.28 -9.09 -3.97
CA ARG A 48 4.68 -9.18 -2.62
C ARG A 48 3.16 -9.32 -2.64
N GLY A 49 2.58 -9.26 -3.83
CA GLY A 49 1.14 -9.31 -4.04
C GLY A 49 0.78 -9.43 -5.50
N ARG A 50 -0.50 -9.17 -5.78
CA ARG A 50 -1.04 -9.08 -7.14
C ARG A 50 -1.72 -7.73 -7.35
N PHE A 51 -1.69 -7.23 -8.56
CA PHE A 51 -2.46 -6.06 -8.93
C PHE A 51 -3.90 -6.46 -9.28
N ASP A 52 -4.88 -5.73 -8.75
CA ASP A 52 -6.29 -5.86 -9.08
C ASP A 52 -6.71 -4.69 -9.98
N ASP A 53 -6.92 -4.98 -11.26
CA ASP A 53 -7.24 -3.97 -12.26
C ASP A 53 -8.64 -3.36 -12.10
N ARG A 54 -9.57 -4.07 -11.42
CA ARG A 54 -10.94 -3.57 -11.20
C ARG A 54 -10.95 -2.42 -10.19
N PHE A 55 -10.15 -2.55 -9.13
CA PHE A 55 -10.08 -1.55 -8.05
C PHE A 55 -8.85 -0.65 -8.15
N LYS A 56 -7.97 -0.90 -9.12
CA LYS A 56 -6.70 -0.20 -9.35
C LYS A 56 -5.85 -0.13 -8.08
N ASN A 57 -5.73 -1.26 -7.39
CA ASN A 57 -4.93 -1.39 -6.18
C ASN A 57 -4.12 -2.69 -6.18
N TRP A 58 -3.13 -2.77 -5.31
CA TRP A 58 -2.39 -3.98 -5.04
C TRP A 58 -3.03 -4.73 -3.88
N ILE A 59 -3.17 -6.04 -4.01
CA ILE A 59 -3.48 -6.96 -2.92
C ILE A 59 -2.17 -7.60 -2.49
N VAL A 60 -1.64 -7.17 -1.35
CA VAL A 60 -0.42 -7.70 -0.73
C VAL A 60 -0.81 -8.82 0.22
N PHE A 61 -0.13 -9.95 0.09
CA PHE A 61 -0.42 -11.13 0.91
C PHE A 61 0.06 -10.94 2.35
N SER A 62 -0.68 -11.49 3.30
CA SER A 62 -0.41 -11.45 4.75
C SER A 62 1.04 -11.74 5.12
N GLN A 63 1.67 -12.72 4.47
CA GLN A 63 3.07 -13.10 4.69
C GLN A 63 4.09 -12.01 4.33
N ARG A 64 3.71 -11.06 3.48
CA ARG A 64 4.55 -9.94 3.01
C ARG A 64 4.09 -8.59 3.55
N ARG A 65 3.02 -8.57 4.35
CA ARG A 65 2.42 -7.35 4.92
C ARG A 65 3.45 -6.52 5.67
N GLU A 66 4.18 -7.14 6.60
CA GLU A 66 5.14 -6.41 7.44
C GLU A 66 6.29 -5.82 6.62
N GLU A 67 6.78 -6.52 5.60
CA GLU A 67 7.81 -6.02 4.70
C GLU A 67 7.35 -4.74 3.98
N VAL A 68 6.12 -4.75 3.46
CA VAL A 68 5.55 -3.58 2.76
C VAL A 68 5.34 -2.41 3.71
N LEU A 69 4.77 -2.65 4.89
CA LEU A 69 4.55 -1.58 5.87
C LEU A 69 5.86 -0.95 6.34
N LYS A 70 6.88 -1.76 6.64
CA LYS A 70 8.19 -1.27 7.05
C LYS A 70 8.89 -0.48 5.95
N ALA A 71 8.73 -0.88 4.68
CA ALA A 71 9.26 -0.12 3.56
C ALA A 71 8.58 1.25 3.44
N LEU A 72 7.26 1.32 3.64
CA LEU A 72 6.50 2.56 3.62
C LEU A 72 6.84 3.49 4.78
N ASP A 73 6.99 2.97 6.00
CA ASP A 73 7.42 3.75 7.17
C ASP A 73 8.80 4.41 6.96
N GLY A 74 9.63 3.85 6.07
CA GLY A 74 10.96 4.40 5.72
C GLY A 74 10.95 5.55 4.71
N ILE A 75 9.86 5.73 3.95
CA ILE A 75 9.81 6.70 2.83
C ILE A 75 8.62 7.65 2.88
N ALA A 76 7.59 7.32 3.66
CA ALA A 76 6.34 8.04 3.73
C ALA A 76 6.00 8.34 5.19
N LYS A 77 5.32 9.47 5.41
CA LYS A 77 4.77 9.84 6.71
C LYS A 77 3.39 9.26 6.83
N ARG A 78 3.13 8.55 7.93
CA ARG A 78 1.78 8.12 8.27
C ARG A 78 0.96 9.34 8.73
N VAL A 79 -0.26 9.44 8.22
CA VAL A 79 -1.24 10.46 8.58
C VAL A 79 -2.43 9.73 9.20
N ASP A 80 -2.71 10.02 10.47
CA ASP A 80 -3.82 9.44 11.23
C ASP A 80 -5.15 10.15 10.91
#